data_AF-A0A8T6LTW8-F1
#
_entry.id   AF-A0A8T6LTW8-F1
#
_cell.length_a   1.000
_cell.length_b   1.000
_cell.length_c   1.000
_cell.angle_alpha   90.00
_cell.angle_beta   90.00
_cell.angle_gamma   90.00
#
_symmetry.space_group_name_H-M   'P 1'
#
loop_
_entity.id
_entity.type
_entity.pdbx_description
1 polymer ?
#
loop_
_entity_poly.entity_id
_entity_poly.type
_entity_poly.pdbx_seq_one_letter_code
_entity_poly.pdbx_strand_id
1 'polypeptide(L)'
;VLIAKAGDTALYSFYEFDWGDSWKSLLDLKPKYPKHLPIFNEANLRDEAKKNQAVIYLSKGNETHWLIPINSSWHSTLYDEFDPSNLGNKPLFYYLKYSNSFGIRDKILGLGALSIVSSTSDSYNIYSDRTAHYFFKYFDQPVGKALIEARNRNYELSQIMKNKNIYEKEYYDTILLGDPSISFDPNLHLEQSVNIKEENGNFAAEYSFDPSYKIIDYDSNSYIIFEDADDYFVDENKPIIPIYKKEFMLPADSELLGFSIKLSNKTYDNIELPIIPSDPDHFTNETFNGMFPEENYWNLEARLLDNRTIFTGLFSPIVYYSNNTAKIFERINISLKYKSPLEILEISAKDIKQGESEKIDLNLFSNLNQNKEAEIILKIQTDGFENISARKAEIKPGG
;
A
#
# COMPACT_ATOMS: atom_id res chain seq x y z
N VAL A 1 20.65 -4.04 -30.80
CA VAL A 1 21.64 -5.02 -30.27
C VAL A 1 22.46 -4.45 -29.11
N LEU A 2 23.05 -3.25 -29.21
CA LEU A 2 23.80 -2.63 -28.08
C LEU A 2 22.90 -2.13 -26.94
N ILE A 3 21.72 -1.57 -27.25
CA ILE A 3 20.74 -1.08 -26.26
C ILE A 3 20.12 -2.25 -25.45
N ALA A 4 19.81 -3.38 -26.12
CA ALA A 4 19.38 -4.61 -25.44
C ALA A 4 20.45 -5.13 -24.46
N LYS A 5 21.74 -5.17 -24.88
CA LYS A 5 22.86 -5.56 -24.02
C LYS A 5 23.02 -4.67 -22.78
N ALA A 6 22.77 -3.37 -22.89
CA ALA A 6 22.83 -2.45 -21.76
C ALA A 6 21.65 -2.64 -20.79
N GLY A 7 20.44 -2.84 -21.33
CA GLY A 7 19.24 -3.16 -20.54
C GLY A 7 19.36 -4.50 -19.80
N ASP A 8 19.88 -5.53 -20.46
CA ASP A 8 20.06 -6.87 -19.88
C ASP A 8 21.15 -6.87 -18.79
N THR A 9 22.21 -6.09 -18.97
CA THR A 9 23.26 -5.90 -17.95
C THR A 9 22.71 -5.12 -16.76
N ALA A 10 21.85 -4.13 -16.99
CA ALA A 10 21.18 -3.39 -15.92
C ALA A 10 20.23 -4.30 -15.13
N LEU A 11 19.39 -5.11 -15.79
CA LEU A 11 18.50 -6.08 -15.16
C LEU A 11 19.26 -7.13 -14.35
N TYR A 12 20.31 -7.73 -14.91
CA TYR A 12 21.21 -8.63 -14.18
C TYR A 12 21.77 -7.95 -12.93
N SER A 13 22.21 -6.69 -13.08
CA SER A 13 22.77 -5.94 -11.96
C SER A 13 21.71 -5.63 -10.90
N PHE A 14 20.46 -5.34 -11.27
CA PHE A 14 19.35 -5.13 -10.33
C PHE A 14 18.93 -6.41 -9.60
N TYR A 15 18.98 -7.57 -10.25
CA TYR A 15 18.53 -8.84 -9.67
C TYR A 15 19.58 -9.57 -8.84
N GLU A 16 20.87 -9.38 -9.13
CA GLU A 16 21.96 -10.12 -8.47
C GLU A 16 22.67 -9.32 -7.38
N PHE A 17 22.36 -8.04 -7.21
CA PHE A 17 23.06 -7.19 -6.26
C PHE A 17 22.10 -6.41 -5.34
N ASP A 18 22.45 -6.34 -4.06
CA ASP A 18 21.82 -5.49 -3.07
C ASP A 18 22.32 -4.06 -3.24
N TRP A 19 21.45 -3.23 -3.82
CA TRP A 19 21.72 -1.82 -4.07
C TRP A 19 21.37 -0.90 -2.89
N GLY A 20 20.78 -1.42 -1.81
CA GLY A 20 20.25 -0.58 -0.72
C GLY A 20 21.31 0.35 -0.11
N ASP A 21 22.50 -0.19 0.13
CA ASP A 21 23.64 0.59 0.62
C ASP A 21 24.29 1.47 -0.46
N SER A 22 24.26 1.03 -1.72
CA SER A 22 24.85 1.73 -2.86
C SER A 22 24.06 2.98 -3.25
N TRP A 23 22.73 2.93 -3.16
CA TRP A 23 21.87 4.09 -3.36
C TRP A 23 22.10 5.16 -2.30
N LYS A 24 22.24 4.77 -1.02
CA LYS A 24 22.62 5.70 0.06
C LYS A 24 24.00 6.32 -0.18
N SER A 25 24.91 5.55 -0.77
CA SER A 25 26.29 5.95 -1.07
C SER A 25 26.41 7.05 -2.12
N LEU A 26 25.43 7.15 -3.04
CA LEU A 26 25.31 8.23 -4.02
C LEU A 26 24.95 9.57 -3.37
N LEU A 27 24.17 9.53 -2.28
CA LEU A 27 23.80 10.71 -1.50
C LEU A 27 24.94 11.19 -0.59
N ASP A 28 25.72 10.25 -0.03
CA ASP A 28 26.82 10.54 0.90
C ASP A 28 28.19 10.76 0.21
N LEU A 29 28.24 10.70 -1.13
CA LEU A 29 29.45 10.83 -1.96
C LEU A 29 30.61 9.88 -1.56
N LYS A 30 30.31 8.77 -0.90
CA LYS A 30 31.28 7.72 -0.54
C LYS A 30 30.90 6.45 -1.28
N PRO A 31 31.58 6.10 -2.39
CA PRO A 31 31.15 4.98 -3.22
C PRO A 31 31.16 3.67 -2.43
N LYS A 32 29.97 3.05 -2.30
CA LYS A 32 29.81 1.67 -1.83
C LYS A 32 29.33 0.82 -3.00
N TYR A 33 30.12 -0.18 -3.37
CA TYR A 33 29.71 -1.14 -4.39
C TYR A 33 28.61 -2.06 -3.85
N PRO A 34 27.60 -2.38 -4.67
CA PRO A 34 26.48 -3.19 -4.22
C PRO A 34 26.99 -4.60 -3.94
N LYS A 35 26.54 -5.18 -2.83
CA LYS A 35 26.95 -6.54 -2.47
C LYS A 35 26.16 -7.51 -3.34
N HIS A 36 26.79 -8.60 -3.77
CA HIS A 36 26.05 -9.65 -4.46
C HIS A 36 25.01 -10.23 -3.49
N LEU A 37 23.76 -10.36 -3.94
CA LEU A 37 22.74 -11.11 -3.22
C LEU A 37 23.19 -12.58 -3.10
N PRO A 38 22.78 -13.30 -2.05
CA PRO A 38 23.06 -14.72 -1.96
C PRO A 38 22.58 -15.44 -3.22
N ILE A 39 23.41 -16.31 -3.80
CA ILE A 39 23.03 -17.10 -4.99
C ILE A 39 21.76 -17.88 -4.65
N PHE A 40 20.70 -17.69 -5.45
CA PHE A 40 19.46 -18.41 -5.25
C PHE A 40 19.58 -19.86 -5.72
N ASN A 41 20.00 -20.75 -4.81
CA ASN A 41 20.13 -22.18 -5.02
C ASN A 41 19.55 -22.97 -3.84
N GLU A 42 19.40 -24.29 -4.01
CA GLU A 42 18.80 -25.16 -2.98
C GLU A 42 19.53 -25.10 -1.64
N ALA A 43 20.86 -25.10 -1.62
CA ALA A 43 21.64 -25.11 -0.39
C ALA A 43 21.42 -23.81 0.42
N ASN A 44 21.46 -22.66 -0.25
CA ASN A 44 21.22 -21.36 0.36
C ASN A 44 19.76 -21.21 0.79
N LEU A 45 18.79 -21.66 -0.01
CA LEU A 45 17.38 -21.66 0.36
C LEU A 45 17.14 -22.43 1.66
N ARG A 46 17.74 -23.62 1.79
CA ARG A 46 17.64 -24.45 3.00
C ARG A 46 18.30 -23.79 4.21
N ASP A 47 19.45 -23.13 4.02
CA ASP A 47 20.18 -22.48 5.11
C ASP A 47 19.49 -21.18 5.57
N GLU A 48 19.01 -20.36 4.66
CA GLU A 48 18.28 -19.13 5.00
C GLU A 48 16.90 -19.43 5.61
N ALA A 49 16.19 -20.45 5.12
CA ALA A 49 14.94 -20.89 5.75
C ALA A 49 15.12 -21.42 7.19
N LYS A 50 16.34 -21.80 7.61
CA LYS A 50 16.62 -22.17 9.03
C LYS A 50 16.63 -20.98 9.96
N LYS A 51 17.09 -19.83 9.45
CA LYS A 51 17.43 -18.66 10.25
C LYS A 51 16.27 -17.67 10.34
N ASN A 52 15.25 -17.84 9.50
CA ASN A 52 14.15 -16.89 9.34
C ASN A 52 12.81 -17.51 9.72
N GLN A 53 11.94 -16.69 10.34
CA GLN A 53 10.58 -17.10 10.72
C GLN A 53 9.58 -16.97 9.57
N ALA A 54 9.95 -16.25 8.51
CA ALA A 54 9.17 -16.05 7.31
C ALA A 54 9.97 -16.49 6.07
N VAL A 55 9.30 -17.08 5.10
CA VAL A 55 9.86 -17.38 3.77
C VAL A 55 9.03 -16.65 2.72
N ILE A 56 9.71 -15.86 1.90
CA ILE A 56 9.11 -15.12 0.79
C ILE A 56 9.62 -15.76 -0.50
N TYR A 57 8.71 -16.30 -1.31
CA TYR A 57 9.02 -16.96 -2.57
C TYR A 57 8.27 -16.26 -3.71
N LEU A 58 8.99 -15.39 -4.43
CA LEU A 58 8.53 -14.65 -5.60
C LEU A 58 9.30 -15.18 -6.83
N SER A 59 8.83 -16.26 -7.44
CA SER A 59 9.53 -16.88 -8.58
C SER A 59 8.59 -17.74 -9.41
N LYS A 60 9.10 -18.76 -10.11
CA LYS A 60 8.27 -19.72 -10.85
C LYS A 60 8.01 -20.96 -10.00
N GLY A 61 6.84 -21.55 -10.17
CA GLY A 61 6.47 -22.76 -9.46
C GLY A 61 5.30 -23.45 -10.14
N ASN A 62 4.98 -24.64 -9.66
CA ASN A 62 3.74 -25.32 -9.97
C ASN A 62 3.05 -25.76 -8.66
N GLU A 63 1.92 -26.45 -8.78
CA GLU A 63 1.14 -26.90 -7.62
C GLU A 63 1.92 -27.79 -6.64
N THR A 64 3.06 -28.35 -7.05
CA THR A 64 3.80 -29.37 -6.30
C THR A 64 5.26 -29.00 -6.00
N HIS A 65 5.87 -28.14 -6.80
CA HIS A 65 7.30 -27.81 -6.72
C HIS A 65 7.55 -26.31 -6.90
N TRP A 66 8.60 -25.83 -6.24
CA TRP A 66 9.24 -24.56 -6.55
C TRP A 66 10.25 -24.78 -7.66
N LEU A 67 10.40 -23.80 -8.55
CA LEU A 67 11.39 -23.85 -9.61
C LEU A 67 12.60 -22.99 -9.22
N ILE A 68 13.73 -23.65 -8.98
CA ILE A 68 14.99 -22.98 -8.60
C ILE A 68 15.85 -22.84 -9.85
N PRO A 69 16.36 -21.62 -10.16
CA PRO A 69 17.22 -21.44 -11.32
C PRO A 69 18.55 -22.18 -11.14
N ILE A 70 18.94 -22.94 -12.16
CA ILE A 70 20.22 -23.68 -12.21
C ILE A 70 21.24 -22.86 -13.01
N ASN A 71 20.79 -22.35 -14.14
CA ASN A 71 21.63 -21.64 -15.09
C ASN A 71 20.77 -20.63 -15.86
N SER A 72 21.17 -19.37 -15.81
CA SER A 72 20.54 -18.30 -16.56
C SER A 72 21.44 -17.92 -17.72
N SER A 73 20.90 -18.03 -18.93
CA SER A 73 21.46 -17.37 -20.10
C SER A 73 20.63 -16.12 -20.42
N TRP A 74 21.17 -15.26 -21.26
CA TRP A 74 20.50 -14.06 -21.79
C TRP A 74 19.12 -14.28 -22.43
N HIS A 75 18.75 -15.51 -22.80
CA HIS A 75 17.48 -15.81 -23.47
C HIS A 75 16.62 -16.85 -22.75
N SER A 76 17.18 -17.53 -21.76
CA SER A 76 16.48 -18.60 -21.08
C SER A 76 17.15 -18.92 -19.76
N THR A 77 16.32 -19.10 -18.73
CA THR A 77 16.72 -19.68 -17.46
C THR A 77 16.26 -21.13 -17.42
N LEU A 78 17.19 -22.04 -17.12
CA LEU A 78 16.90 -23.42 -16.80
C LEU A 78 16.58 -23.52 -15.31
N TYR A 79 15.54 -24.29 -14.98
CA TYR A 79 15.07 -24.47 -13.62
C TYR A 79 15.10 -25.94 -13.23
N ASP A 80 15.44 -26.21 -11.97
CA ASP A 80 15.25 -27.49 -11.32
C ASP A 80 14.02 -27.44 -10.43
N GLU A 81 13.33 -28.58 -10.33
CA GLU A 81 12.21 -28.74 -9.42
C GLU A 81 12.73 -28.99 -7.99
N PHE A 82 12.27 -28.16 -7.06
CA PHE A 82 12.54 -28.30 -5.64
C PHE A 82 11.25 -28.59 -4.90
N ASP A 83 11.23 -29.70 -4.16
CA ASP A 83 10.12 -30.03 -3.27
C ASP A 83 10.27 -29.27 -1.94
N PRO A 84 9.35 -28.33 -1.60
CA PRO A 84 9.46 -27.55 -0.37
C PRO A 84 9.40 -28.39 0.90
N SER A 85 8.78 -29.59 0.86
CA SER A 85 8.82 -30.53 1.99
C SER A 85 10.25 -30.89 2.41
N ASN A 86 11.22 -30.69 1.53
CA ASN A 86 12.62 -30.93 1.85
C ASN A 86 13.28 -29.78 2.63
N LEU A 87 12.67 -28.61 2.82
CA LEU A 87 13.29 -27.48 3.55
C LEU A 87 13.80 -27.89 4.95
N GLY A 88 13.16 -28.87 5.60
CA GLY A 88 13.64 -29.49 6.83
C GLY A 88 13.50 -28.63 8.09
N ASN A 89 12.88 -27.45 8.00
CA ASN A 89 12.64 -26.53 9.11
C ASN A 89 11.20 -26.03 9.11
N LYS A 90 10.85 -25.25 10.15
CA LYS A 90 9.50 -24.76 10.41
C LYS A 90 9.40 -23.23 10.43
N PRO A 91 9.63 -22.52 9.31
CA PRO A 91 9.17 -21.14 9.20
C PRO A 91 7.69 -21.05 9.58
N LEU A 92 7.33 -20.01 10.32
CA LEU A 92 5.97 -19.81 10.80
C LEU A 92 5.06 -19.28 9.68
N PHE A 93 5.63 -18.51 8.75
CA PHE A 93 4.90 -17.85 7.69
C PHE A 93 5.54 -18.04 6.32
N TYR A 94 4.71 -18.21 5.30
CA TYR A 94 5.12 -18.29 3.91
C TYR A 94 4.32 -17.32 3.05
N TYR A 95 5.01 -16.54 2.22
CA TYR A 95 4.40 -15.75 1.15
C TYR A 95 4.81 -16.33 -0.20
N LEU A 96 3.86 -16.89 -0.94
CA LEU A 96 4.11 -17.65 -2.16
C LEU A 96 3.44 -16.98 -3.37
N LYS A 97 4.24 -16.33 -4.22
CA LYS A 97 3.74 -15.66 -5.43
C LYS A 97 4.28 -16.31 -6.69
N TYR A 98 3.43 -17.18 -7.24
CA TYR A 98 3.53 -17.79 -8.56
C TYR A 98 2.17 -18.41 -8.90
N SER A 99 1.95 -18.75 -10.17
CA SER A 99 0.68 -19.33 -10.63
C SER A 99 0.32 -20.61 -9.87
N ASN A 100 -0.90 -20.67 -9.33
CA ASN A 100 -1.44 -21.84 -8.63
C ASN A 100 -0.63 -22.28 -7.39
N SER A 101 0.03 -21.34 -6.70
CA SER A 101 0.82 -21.63 -5.49
C SER A 101 0.00 -22.23 -4.34
N PHE A 102 -1.32 -22.09 -4.35
CA PHE A 102 -2.22 -22.77 -3.41
C PHE A 102 -2.09 -24.30 -3.41
N GLY A 103 -1.69 -24.90 -4.53
CA GLY A 103 -1.52 -26.35 -4.64
C GLY A 103 -0.52 -26.92 -3.63
N ILE A 104 0.47 -26.12 -3.23
CA ILE A 104 1.58 -26.58 -2.38
C ILE A 104 1.27 -26.49 -0.87
N ARG A 105 0.07 -26.01 -0.51
CA ARG A 105 -0.32 -25.73 0.88
C ARG A 105 -0.10 -26.91 1.82
N ASP A 106 -0.43 -28.14 1.41
CA ASP A 106 -0.40 -29.31 2.28
C ASP A 106 1.04 -29.67 2.64
N LYS A 107 1.98 -29.46 1.70
CA LYS A 107 3.42 -29.63 1.93
C LYS A 107 3.96 -28.61 2.93
N ILE A 108 3.56 -27.35 2.79
CA ILE A 108 4.04 -26.25 3.63
C ILE A 108 3.42 -26.31 5.04
N LEU A 109 2.12 -26.56 5.16
CA LEU A 109 1.47 -26.80 6.45
C LEU A 109 2.04 -28.06 7.13
N GLY A 110 2.38 -29.09 6.35
CA GLY A 110 3.08 -30.29 6.84
C GLY A 110 4.46 -30.01 7.46
N LEU A 111 5.11 -28.91 7.09
CA LEU A 111 6.35 -28.44 7.73
C LEU A 111 6.09 -27.73 9.07
N GLY A 112 4.84 -27.46 9.43
CA GLY A 112 4.47 -26.72 10.63
C GLY A 112 4.37 -25.21 10.43
N ALA A 113 4.19 -24.76 9.19
CA ALA A 113 3.78 -23.39 8.92
C ALA A 113 2.45 -23.09 9.62
N LEU A 114 2.37 -21.93 10.27
CA LEU A 114 1.15 -21.47 10.92
C LEU A 114 0.26 -20.69 9.96
N SER A 115 0.85 -20.02 8.96
CA SER A 115 0.11 -19.26 7.98
C SER A 115 0.82 -19.15 6.62
N ILE A 116 0.04 -19.09 5.54
CA ILE A 116 0.51 -19.08 4.16
C ILE A 116 -0.33 -18.09 3.34
N VAL A 117 0.32 -17.14 2.67
CA VAL A 117 -0.30 -16.38 1.56
C VAL A 117 0.03 -17.08 0.24
N SER A 118 -0.97 -17.36 -0.58
CA SER A 118 -0.83 -18.05 -1.86
C SER A 118 -1.87 -17.58 -2.90
N SER A 119 -1.65 -17.96 -4.16
CA SER A 119 -2.55 -17.67 -5.29
C SER A 119 -3.30 -18.95 -5.71
N THR A 120 -4.62 -18.86 -5.88
CA THR A 120 -5.48 -19.95 -6.38
C THR A 120 -5.51 -20.06 -7.89
N SER A 121 -4.88 -19.13 -8.61
CA SER A 121 -4.90 -19.06 -10.07
C SER A 121 -3.58 -18.49 -10.61
N ASP A 122 -3.55 -18.20 -11.92
CA ASP A 122 -2.37 -17.66 -12.59
C ASP A 122 -1.91 -16.31 -12.03
N SER A 123 -0.61 -16.15 -11.85
CA SER A 123 -0.01 -14.91 -11.34
C SER A 123 0.47 -14.04 -12.51
N TYR A 124 0.05 -12.78 -12.55
CA TYR A 124 0.52 -11.81 -13.55
C TYR A 124 1.59 -10.92 -12.92
N ASN A 125 2.87 -11.17 -13.23
CA ASN A 125 4.03 -10.63 -12.50
C ASN A 125 3.89 -9.17 -12.05
N ILE A 126 3.58 -8.21 -12.95
CA ILE A 126 3.52 -6.79 -12.57
C ILE A 126 2.41 -6.50 -11.55
N TYR A 127 1.21 -7.03 -11.75
CA TYR A 127 0.06 -6.79 -10.86
C TYR A 127 0.19 -7.58 -9.56
N SER A 128 0.74 -8.78 -9.65
CA SER A 128 1.04 -9.68 -8.55
C SER A 128 2.13 -9.12 -7.61
N ASP A 129 3.18 -8.51 -8.17
CA ASP A 129 4.24 -7.87 -7.40
C ASP A 129 3.72 -6.63 -6.65
N ARG A 130 2.72 -5.94 -7.21
CA ARG A 130 2.05 -4.83 -6.51
C ARG A 130 1.24 -5.32 -5.31
N THR A 131 0.52 -6.44 -5.43
CA THR A 131 -0.16 -7.07 -4.27
C THR A 131 0.87 -7.43 -3.19
N ALA A 132 2.03 -7.96 -3.58
CA ALA A 132 3.12 -8.25 -2.65
C ALA A 132 3.68 -6.97 -2.00
N HIS A 133 3.89 -5.91 -2.77
CA HIS A 133 4.31 -4.61 -2.25
C HIS A 133 3.36 -4.10 -1.15
N TYR A 134 2.04 -4.10 -1.40
CA TYR A 134 1.09 -3.67 -0.37
C TYR A 134 1.09 -4.57 0.85
N PHE A 135 1.14 -5.88 0.66
CA PHE A 135 1.23 -6.81 1.77
C PHE A 135 2.46 -6.50 2.64
N PHE A 136 3.63 -6.30 2.02
CA PHE A 136 4.87 -6.02 2.75
C PHE A 136 4.96 -4.61 3.34
N LYS A 137 4.29 -3.63 2.73
CA LYS A 137 4.13 -2.27 3.29
C LYS A 137 3.43 -2.27 4.64
N TYR A 138 2.50 -3.22 4.85
CA TYR A 138 1.71 -3.37 6.09
C TYR A 138 2.11 -4.61 6.91
N PHE A 139 3.29 -5.20 6.64
CA PHE A 139 3.73 -6.45 7.29
C PHE A 139 4.19 -6.27 8.73
N ASP A 140 4.28 -5.02 9.18
CA ASP A 140 4.37 -4.62 10.57
C ASP A 140 3.06 -4.89 11.35
N GLN A 141 1.97 -5.20 10.66
CA GLN A 141 0.69 -5.58 11.27
C GLN A 141 0.49 -7.10 11.20
N PRO A 142 -0.51 -7.67 11.92
CA PRO A 142 -0.85 -9.07 11.73
C PRO A 142 -1.09 -9.41 10.26
N VAL A 143 -0.57 -10.54 9.78
CA VAL A 143 -0.58 -10.93 8.35
C VAL A 143 -1.98 -10.93 7.73
N GLY A 144 -3.02 -11.20 8.52
CA GLY A 144 -4.41 -11.08 8.08
C GLY A 144 -4.80 -9.66 7.75
N LYS A 145 -4.38 -8.70 8.58
CA LYS A 145 -4.62 -7.28 8.34
C LYS A 145 -3.81 -6.80 7.13
N ALA A 146 -2.52 -7.16 7.05
CA ALA A 146 -1.67 -6.85 5.91
C ALA A 146 -2.26 -7.36 4.57
N LEU A 147 -2.79 -8.58 4.54
CA LEU A 147 -3.44 -9.11 3.35
C LEU A 147 -4.76 -8.40 3.05
N ILE A 148 -5.58 -8.10 4.06
CA ILE A 148 -6.82 -7.35 3.87
C ILE A 148 -6.53 -5.98 3.27
N GLU A 149 -5.51 -5.26 3.75
CA GLU A 149 -5.11 -3.97 3.17
C GLU A 149 -4.71 -4.12 1.69
N ALA A 150 -3.85 -5.10 1.38
CA ALA A 150 -3.43 -5.37 0.01
C ALA A 150 -4.60 -5.75 -0.92
N ARG A 151 -5.53 -6.58 -0.42
CA ARG A 151 -6.73 -6.98 -1.15
C ARG A 151 -7.66 -5.79 -1.35
N ASN A 152 -8.05 -5.12 -0.28
CA ASN A 152 -8.92 -3.94 -0.34
C ASN A 152 -8.36 -2.92 -1.32
N ARG A 153 -7.04 -2.73 -1.35
CA ARG A 153 -6.41 -1.87 -2.33
C ARG A 153 -6.66 -2.33 -3.77
N ASN A 154 -6.46 -3.60 -4.08
CA ASN A 154 -6.81 -4.14 -5.40
C ASN A 154 -8.30 -3.95 -5.72
N TYR A 155 -9.19 -4.13 -4.74
CA TYR A 155 -10.62 -3.88 -4.94
C TYR A 155 -10.92 -2.41 -5.23
N GLU A 156 -10.40 -1.45 -4.44
CA GLU A 156 -10.54 -0.01 -4.67
C GLU A 156 -10.11 0.37 -6.10
N LEU A 157 -8.94 -0.13 -6.52
CA LEU A 157 -8.41 0.12 -7.85
C LEU A 157 -9.28 -0.51 -8.94
N SER A 158 -9.85 -1.70 -8.70
CA SER A 158 -10.80 -2.30 -9.65
C SER A 158 -12.04 -1.44 -9.90
N GLN A 159 -12.49 -0.67 -8.91
CA GLN A 159 -13.68 0.18 -9.02
C GLN A 159 -13.42 1.45 -9.84
N ILE A 160 -12.17 1.90 -9.93
CA ILE A 160 -11.79 3.12 -10.64
C ILE A 160 -11.13 2.85 -12.02
N MET A 161 -10.72 1.60 -12.30
CA MET A 161 -9.91 1.26 -13.47
C MET A 161 -10.68 0.50 -14.57
N LYS A 162 -10.34 0.78 -15.83
CA LYS A 162 -10.90 0.06 -17.01
C LYS A 162 -10.49 -1.43 -17.02
N ASN A 163 -9.28 -1.76 -16.55
CA ASN A 163 -8.80 -3.14 -16.38
C ASN A 163 -9.25 -3.81 -15.06
N LYS A 164 -10.52 -3.63 -14.69
CA LYS A 164 -11.09 -4.12 -13.43
C LYS A 164 -10.84 -5.61 -13.16
N ASN A 165 -10.85 -6.43 -14.22
CA ASN A 165 -10.80 -7.89 -14.10
C ASN A 165 -9.49 -8.37 -13.46
N ILE A 166 -8.36 -7.74 -13.77
CA ILE A 166 -7.05 -8.16 -13.22
C ILE A 166 -6.95 -7.82 -11.73
N TYR A 167 -7.49 -6.67 -11.33
CA TYR A 167 -7.49 -6.24 -9.94
C TYR A 167 -8.51 -6.99 -9.08
N GLU A 168 -9.71 -7.23 -9.60
CA GLU A 168 -10.70 -8.12 -8.98
C GLU A 168 -10.10 -9.53 -8.82
N LYS A 169 -9.39 -10.02 -9.84
CA LYS A 169 -8.71 -11.31 -9.77
C LYS A 169 -7.68 -11.35 -8.64
N GLU A 170 -6.77 -10.38 -8.54
CA GLU A 170 -5.80 -10.32 -7.44
C GLU A 170 -6.48 -10.20 -6.07
N TYR A 171 -7.63 -9.50 -6.00
CA TYR A 171 -8.48 -9.43 -4.81
C TYR A 171 -9.09 -10.78 -4.41
N TYR A 172 -9.58 -11.58 -5.35
CA TYR A 172 -10.25 -12.85 -5.05
C TYR A 172 -9.29 -14.03 -4.89
N ASP A 173 -8.21 -14.06 -5.68
CA ASP A 173 -7.36 -15.24 -5.82
C ASP A 173 -6.16 -15.25 -4.86
N THR A 174 -5.78 -14.10 -4.29
CA THR A 174 -4.75 -14.03 -3.25
C THR A 174 -5.38 -14.34 -1.89
N ILE A 175 -5.04 -15.50 -1.33
CA ILE A 175 -5.66 -16.01 -0.11
C ILE A 175 -4.65 -16.25 1.00
N LEU A 176 -5.11 -16.08 2.24
CA LEU A 176 -4.39 -16.47 3.45
C LEU A 176 -4.99 -17.76 3.98
N LEU A 177 -4.14 -18.73 4.29
CA LEU A 177 -4.50 -19.97 4.97
C LEU A 177 -3.75 -20.05 6.28
N GLY A 178 -4.43 -20.42 7.35
CA GLY A 178 -3.84 -20.52 8.68
C GLY A 178 -4.17 -19.33 9.56
N ASP A 179 -3.31 -19.02 10.53
CA ASP A 179 -3.56 -18.00 11.54
C ASP A 179 -3.35 -16.57 10.99
N PRO A 180 -4.38 -15.72 10.96
CA PRO A 180 -4.26 -14.33 10.51
C PRO A 180 -3.64 -13.37 11.54
N SER A 181 -3.50 -13.81 12.80
CA SER A 181 -3.01 -12.97 13.90
C SER A 181 -1.49 -12.94 14.05
N ILE A 182 -0.77 -13.73 13.24
CA ILE A 182 0.71 -13.75 13.25
C ILE A 182 1.24 -12.36 12.89
N SER A 183 2.13 -11.82 13.72
CA SER A 183 2.78 -10.52 13.53
C SER A 183 4.29 -10.69 13.63
N PHE A 184 5.03 -9.96 12.80
CA PHE A 184 6.49 -9.93 12.79
C PHE A 184 6.94 -8.52 13.16
N ASP A 185 7.24 -8.30 14.45
CA ASP A 185 7.75 -7.05 15.06
C ASP A 185 7.00 -5.76 14.63
N PRO A 186 5.89 -5.40 15.31
CA PRO A 186 5.04 -4.30 14.86
C PRO A 186 5.70 -2.92 15.02
N ASN A 187 5.65 -2.11 13.97
CA ASN A 187 5.98 -0.70 14.03
C ASN A 187 4.71 0.10 14.33
N LEU A 188 4.73 0.88 15.40
CA LEU A 188 3.65 1.79 15.74
C LEU A 188 3.68 2.99 14.79
N HIS A 189 2.72 3.06 13.87
CA HIS A 189 2.43 4.27 13.10
C HIS A 189 1.57 5.22 13.93
N LEU A 190 2.11 6.42 14.22
CA LEU A 190 1.36 7.50 14.88
C LEU A 190 0.47 8.20 13.85
N GLU A 191 -0.84 7.94 13.89
CA GLU A 191 -1.81 8.71 13.13
C GLU A 191 -2.14 10.03 13.85
N GLN A 192 -1.98 11.16 13.16
CA GLN A 192 -2.48 12.45 13.63
C GLN A 192 -3.98 12.56 13.36
N SER A 193 -4.75 12.98 14.36
CA SER A 193 -6.17 13.26 14.22
C SER A 193 -6.42 14.33 13.17
N VAL A 194 -7.44 14.14 12.34
CA VAL A 194 -7.88 15.14 11.36
C VAL A 194 -8.42 16.36 12.11
N ASN A 195 -8.10 17.57 11.63
CA ASN A 195 -8.64 18.79 12.20
C ASN A 195 -10.12 18.94 11.80
N ILE A 196 -11.00 18.96 12.79
CA ILE A 196 -12.46 19.07 12.61
C ILE A 196 -12.93 20.42 13.12
N LYS A 197 -13.69 21.13 12.29
CA LYS A 197 -14.33 22.41 12.63
C LYS A 197 -15.84 22.27 12.59
N GLU A 198 -16.50 22.98 13.49
CA GLU A 198 -17.96 23.14 13.50
C GLU A 198 -18.35 24.45 12.78
N GLU A 199 -19.35 24.37 11.90
CA GLU A 199 -19.91 25.48 11.12
C GLU A 199 -21.45 25.37 11.05
N ASN A 200 -22.16 26.05 11.95
CA ASN A 200 -23.63 26.17 11.96
C ASN A 200 -24.37 24.81 12.01
N GLY A 201 -23.96 23.92 12.90
CA GLY A 201 -24.50 22.57 13.08
C GLY A 201 -23.96 21.53 12.09
N ASN A 202 -23.01 21.91 11.24
CA ASN A 202 -22.31 20.99 10.34
C ASN A 202 -20.84 20.90 10.73
N PHE A 203 -20.17 19.84 10.30
CA PHE A 203 -18.76 19.63 10.54
C PHE A 203 -17.98 19.67 9.24
N ALA A 204 -16.75 20.18 9.31
CA ALA A 204 -15.80 20.21 8.22
C ALA A 204 -14.50 19.56 8.67
N ALA A 205 -14.15 18.43 8.06
CA ALA A 205 -12.84 17.82 8.20
C ALA A 205 -11.92 18.37 7.11
N GLU A 206 -10.80 18.95 7.51
CA GLU A 206 -9.82 19.57 6.61
C GLU A 206 -8.48 18.83 6.64
N TYR A 207 -7.93 18.56 5.46
CA TYR A 207 -6.61 17.97 5.31
C TYR A 207 -5.89 18.56 4.12
N SER A 208 -4.61 18.87 4.29
CA SER A 208 -3.76 19.41 3.24
C SER A 208 -2.45 18.65 3.20
N PHE A 209 -1.97 18.35 1.99
CA PHE A 209 -0.67 17.74 1.79
C PHE A 209 -0.01 18.28 0.51
N ASP A 210 1.31 18.19 0.51
CA ASP A 210 2.18 18.60 -0.59
C ASP A 210 2.92 17.34 -1.07
N PRO A 211 2.62 16.81 -2.27
CA PRO A 211 3.31 15.64 -2.80
C PRO A 211 4.83 15.87 -2.88
N SER A 212 5.63 14.94 -2.33
CA SER A 212 7.09 14.97 -2.50
C SER A 212 7.48 14.39 -3.86
N TYR A 213 7.99 15.25 -4.74
CA TYR A 213 8.46 14.84 -6.05
C TYR A 213 9.79 15.48 -6.43
N LYS A 214 10.52 14.81 -7.32
CA LYS A 214 11.75 15.30 -7.94
C LYS A 214 11.65 15.20 -9.45
N ILE A 215 12.33 16.12 -10.13
CA ILE A 215 12.54 16.07 -11.57
C ILE A 215 13.99 15.66 -11.81
N ILE A 216 14.20 14.59 -12.57
CA ILE A 216 15.52 14.08 -12.93
C ILE A 216 15.71 14.22 -14.43
N ASP A 217 16.81 14.85 -14.83
CA ASP A 217 17.20 14.98 -16.22
C ASP A 217 18.19 13.87 -16.61
N TYR A 218 17.88 13.11 -17.65
CA TYR A 218 18.72 12.04 -18.18
C TYR A 218 18.62 11.97 -19.71
N ASP A 219 19.75 11.98 -20.41
CA ASP A 219 19.84 11.89 -21.88
C ASP A 219 18.87 12.82 -22.62
N SER A 220 18.82 14.10 -22.21
CA SER A 220 17.96 15.15 -22.78
C SER A 220 16.45 15.02 -22.50
N ASN A 221 16.06 14.06 -21.67
CA ASN A 221 14.69 13.87 -21.20
C ASN A 221 14.58 14.22 -19.71
N SER A 222 13.43 14.74 -19.29
CA SER A 222 13.11 15.01 -17.89
C SER A 222 12.05 14.04 -17.39
N TYR A 223 12.29 13.44 -16.21
CA TYR A 223 11.40 12.45 -15.58
C TYR A 223 10.90 12.98 -14.24
N ILE A 224 9.64 12.74 -13.93
CA ILE A 224 9.06 13.09 -12.62
C ILE A 224 8.97 11.83 -11.76
N ILE A 225 9.55 11.90 -10.56
CA ILE A 225 9.53 10.79 -9.59
C ILE A 225 8.87 11.30 -8.31
N PHE A 226 7.83 10.60 -7.86
CA PHE A 226 7.17 10.85 -6.58
C PHE A 226 7.74 9.91 -5.52
N GLU A 227 8.15 10.45 -4.38
CA GLU A 227 8.89 9.74 -3.34
C GLU A 227 8.01 9.23 -2.18
N ASP A 228 6.83 9.83 -2.02
CA ASP A 228 5.90 9.59 -0.91
C ASP A 228 4.49 9.21 -1.40
N ALA A 229 4.37 8.74 -2.65
CA ALA A 229 3.09 8.23 -3.15
C ALA A 229 2.65 6.98 -2.36
N ASP A 230 1.35 6.89 -2.06
CA ASP A 230 0.79 5.73 -1.38
C ASP A 230 0.69 4.50 -2.28
N ASP A 231 0.54 4.73 -3.60
CA ASP A 231 0.40 3.73 -4.65
C ASP A 231 0.70 4.31 -6.04
N TYR A 232 0.67 3.47 -7.07
CA TYR A 232 0.72 3.82 -8.48
C TYR A 232 -0.39 3.12 -9.26
N PHE A 233 -1.19 3.91 -9.95
CA PHE A 233 -2.09 3.46 -11.00
C PHE A 233 -1.29 3.15 -12.27
N VAL A 234 -1.33 1.87 -12.67
CA VAL A 234 -0.67 1.35 -13.86
C VAL A 234 -1.75 0.87 -14.82
N ASP A 235 -1.78 1.43 -16.02
CA ASP A 235 -2.65 0.97 -17.10
C ASP A 235 -1.80 0.79 -18.36
N GLU A 236 -2.14 -0.20 -19.17
CA GLU A 236 -1.33 -0.60 -20.31
C GLU A 236 -1.27 0.52 -21.35
N ASN A 237 -0.08 0.78 -21.90
CA ASN A 237 0.18 1.88 -22.83
C ASN A 237 -0.27 3.26 -22.31
N LYS A 238 -0.38 3.45 -20.99
CA LYS A 238 -0.64 4.76 -20.39
C LYS A 238 0.45 5.11 -19.38
N PRO A 239 0.65 6.42 -19.10
CA PRO A 239 1.58 6.87 -18.09
C PRO A 239 1.21 6.29 -16.71
N ILE A 240 2.20 5.79 -15.97
CA ILE A 240 2.04 5.39 -14.57
C ILE A 240 1.70 6.63 -13.74
N ILE A 241 0.64 6.54 -12.94
CA ILE A 241 0.12 7.66 -12.17
C ILE A 241 0.30 7.39 -10.67
N PRO A 242 1.10 8.16 -9.91
CA PRO A 242 1.13 8.08 -8.46
C PRO A 242 -0.25 8.40 -7.85
N ILE A 243 -0.61 7.71 -6.77
CA ILE A 243 -1.87 7.87 -6.06
C ILE A 243 -1.59 8.12 -4.58
N TYR A 244 -2.21 9.16 -4.03
CA TYR A 244 -2.23 9.44 -2.59
C TYR A 244 -3.59 9.05 -2.03
N LYS A 245 -3.62 8.47 -0.84
CA LYS A 245 -4.83 7.98 -0.18
C LYS A 245 -5.05 8.74 1.12
N LYS A 246 -6.25 9.25 1.31
CA LYS A 246 -6.69 9.80 2.60
C LYS A 246 -8.03 9.23 3.00
N GLU A 247 -8.08 8.67 4.20
CA GLU A 247 -9.32 8.19 4.82
C GLU A 247 -9.81 9.17 5.88
N PHE A 248 -11.13 9.34 5.91
CA PHE A 248 -11.88 10.08 6.92
C PHE A 248 -12.90 9.10 7.53
N MET A 249 -12.73 8.79 8.81
CA MET A 249 -13.72 8.01 9.56
C MET A 249 -14.72 8.97 10.18
N LEU A 250 -15.95 8.98 9.67
CA LEU A 250 -17.04 9.78 10.17
C LEU A 250 -17.75 9.07 11.34
N PRO A 251 -18.32 9.83 12.30
CA PRO A 251 -19.11 9.26 13.38
C PRO A 251 -20.33 8.47 12.86
N ALA A 252 -20.91 7.69 13.77
CA ALA A 252 -22.11 6.93 13.49
C ALA A 252 -23.28 7.86 13.11
N ASP A 253 -24.09 7.41 12.16
CA ASP A 253 -25.26 8.13 11.66
C ASP A 253 -24.92 9.51 11.06
N SER A 254 -23.70 9.65 10.51
CA SER A 254 -23.30 10.83 9.77
C SER A 254 -23.96 10.90 8.38
N GLU A 255 -24.29 12.11 7.94
CA GLU A 255 -24.74 12.42 6.59
C GLU A 255 -23.67 13.23 5.87
N LEU A 256 -23.17 12.73 4.75
CA LEU A 256 -22.22 13.46 3.93
C LEU A 256 -22.94 14.58 3.17
N LEU A 257 -22.50 15.82 3.37
CA LEU A 257 -23.10 17.01 2.74
C LEU A 257 -22.33 17.43 1.48
N GLY A 258 -21.02 17.22 1.45
CA GLY A 258 -20.21 17.55 0.29
C GLY A 258 -18.73 17.27 0.47
N PHE A 259 -18.07 17.13 -0.67
CA PHE A 259 -16.62 16.96 -0.77
C PHE A 259 -16.08 18.02 -1.71
N SER A 260 -14.99 18.67 -1.34
CA SER A 260 -14.34 19.67 -2.19
C SER A 260 -12.82 19.55 -2.14
N ILE A 261 -12.22 19.80 -3.29
CA ILE A 261 -10.77 19.77 -3.48
C ILE A 261 -10.31 21.11 -4.06
N LYS A 262 -9.26 21.69 -3.49
CA LYS A 262 -8.59 22.87 -4.04
C LYS A 262 -7.15 22.51 -4.36
N LEU A 263 -6.77 22.74 -5.61
CA LEU A 263 -5.50 22.33 -6.18
C LEU A 263 -4.71 23.56 -6.64
N SER A 264 -3.49 23.72 -6.16
CA SER A 264 -2.49 24.57 -6.82
C SER A 264 -1.63 23.71 -7.72
N ASN A 265 -1.32 24.19 -8.92
CA ASN A 265 -0.58 23.40 -9.90
C ASN A 265 0.50 24.19 -10.61
N LYS A 266 1.43 23.43 -11.17
CA LYS A 266 2.47 23.88 -12.08
C LYS A 266 2.54 22.94 -13.27
N THR A 267 2.86 23.50 -14.43
CA THR A 267 2.98 22.74 -15.68
C THR A 267 4.44 22.68 -16.09
N TYR A 268 4.83 21.52 -16.60
CA TYR A 268 6.18 21.19 -17.06
C TYR A 268 6.09 20.64 -18.48
N ASP A 269 6.99 21.10 -19.35
CA ASP A 269 7.10 20.62 -20.73
C ASP A 269 8.32 19.73 -20.90
N ASN A 270 8.35 18.95 -21.99
CA ASN A 270 9.42 18.00 -22.33
C ASN A 270 9.64 16.92 -21.25
N ILE A 271 8.55 16.48 -20.63
CA ILE A 271 8.55 15.38 -19.67
C ILE A 271 8.36 14.06 -20.40
N GLU A 272 9.26 13.11 -20.13
CA GLU A 272 9.13 11.75 -20.62
C GLU A 272 7.99 11.03 -19.89
N LEU A 273 7.15 10.33 -20.66
CA LEU A 273 5.98 9.64 -20.13
C LEU A 273 6.39 8.26 -19.58
N PRO A 274 6.13 7.95 -18.30
CA PRO A 274 6.46 6.66 -17.70
C PRO A 274 5.45 5.59 -18.15
N ILE A 275 5.57 5.10 -19.39
CA ILE A 275 4.64 4.13 -19.98
C ILE A 275 5.24 2.71 -19.91
N ILE A 276 4.45 1.74 -19.44
CA ILE A 276 4.78 0.32 -19.60
C ILE A 276 4.17 -0.15 -20.92
N PRO A 277 4.98 -0.60 -21.91
CA PRO A 277 4.45 -1.11 -23.16
C PRO A 277 3.67 -2.40 -22.91
N SER A 278 2.51 -2.52 -23.55
CA SER A 278 1.70 -3.74 -23.51
C SER A 278 2.44 -4.93 -24.13
N ASP A 279 2.22 -6.14 -23.60
CA ASP A 279 2.71 -7.37 -24.22
C ASP A 279 2.01 -7.57 -25.58
N PRO A 280 2.74 -7.53 -26.71
CA PRO A 280 2.14 -7.62 -28.04
C PRO A 280 1.50 -8.99 -28.32
N ASP A 281 1.85 -10.05 -27.58
CA ASP A 281 1.24 -11.38 -27.75
C ASP A 281 -0.15 -11.49 -27.11
N HIS A 282 -0.50 -10.54 -26.23
CA HIS A 282 -1.73 -10.58 -25.45
C HIS A 282 -2.63 -9.34 -25.62
N PHE A 283 -2.11 -8.22 -26.14
CA PHE A 283 -2.83 -6.94 -26.20
C PHE A 283 -2.55 -6.14 -27.48
N THR A 284 -3.46 -5.22 -27.82
CA THR A 284 -3.32 -4.31 -28.96
C THR A 284 -2.35 -3.18 -28.64
N ASN A 285 -1.30 -3.03 -29.46
CA ASN A 285 -0.36 -1.89 -29.41
C ASN A 285 -1.07 -0.59 -29.82
N GLU A 286 -1.72 0.07 -28.88
CA GLU A 286 -2.25 1.43 -29.06
C GLU A 286 -1.29 2.44 -28.43
N THR A 287 -0.93 3.49 -29.17
CA THR A 287 -0.11 4.59 -28.65
C THR A 287 -0.95 5.50 -27.75
N PHE A 288 -0.41 5.89 -26.59
CA PHE A 288 -1.06 6.85 -25.70
C PHE A 288 -1.41 8.15 -26.44
N ASN A 289 -2.67 8.58 -26.33
CA ASN A 289 -3.15 9.83 -26.91
C ASN A 289 -4.11 10.55 -25.93
N GLY A 290 -3.97 11.86 -25.79
CA GLY A 290 -4.81 12.68 -24.92
C GLY A 290 -4.19 12.99 -23.56
N MET A 291 -4.99 12.91 -22.49
CA MET A 291 -4.55 13.18 -21.12
C MET A 291 -4.86 12.00 -20.20
N PHE A 292 -4.01 11.78 -19.20
CA PHE A 292 -4.20 10.72 -18.22
C PHE A 292 -3.61 11.11 -16.85
N PRO A 293 -4.32 10.86 -15.74
CA PRO A 293 -5.69 10.34 -15.69
C PRO A 293 -6.72 11.37 -16.18
N GLU A 294 -7.92 10.90 -16.58
CA GLU A 294 -9.03 11.76 -17.00
C GLU A 294 -9.60 12.57 -15.83
N GLU A 295 -9.58 11.96 -14.63
CA GLU A 295 -9.97 12.55 -13.36
C GLU A 295 -8.76 12.58 -12.43
N ASN A 296 -8.67 13.60 -11.58
CA ASN A 296 -7.55 13.79 -10.64
C ASN A 296 -7.87 13.36 -9.22
N TYR A 297 -9.09 12.92 -8.95
CA TYR A 297 -9.46 12.29 -7.69
C TYR A 297 -10.60 11.30 -7.90
N TRP A 298 -10.68 10.32 -7.00
CA TRP A 298 -11.79 9.38 -6.87
C TRP A 298 -12.16 9.28 -5.40
N ASN A 299 -13.41 8.96 -5.11
CA ASN A 299 -13.87 8.76 -3.74
C ASN A 299 -14.66 7.47 -3.61
N LEU A 300 -14.51 6.83 -2.46
CA LEU A 300 -15.20 5.62 -2.08
C LEU A 300 -15.84 5.84 -0.70
N GLU A 301 -17.02 5.29 -0.52
CA GLU A 301 -17.76 5.34 0.73
C GLU A 301 -18.11 3.92 1.17
N ALA A 302 -17.80 3.60 2.42
CA ALA A 302 -18.16 2.32 3.03
C ALA A 302 -18.84 2.55 4.38
N ARG A 303 -20.00 1.94 4.58
CA ARG A 303 -20.72 1.96 5.86
C ARG A 303 -20.34 0.74 6.69
N LEU A 304 -19.91 0.96 7.93
CA LEU A 304 -19.57 -0.07 8.89
C LEU A 304 -20.82 -0.64 9.57
N LEU A 305 -20.67 -1.80 10.22
CA LEU A 305 -21.75 -2.47 10.95
C LEU A 305 -22.33 -1.64 12.11
N ASP A 306 -21.56 -0.69 12.63
CA ASP A 306 -21.96 0.24 13.70
C ASP A 306 -22.44 1.60 13.16
N ASN A 307 -22.83 1.66 11.89
CA ASN A 307 -23.31 2.86 11.20
C ASN A 307 -22.31 4.01 11.04
N ARG A 308 -21.03 3.81 11.37
CA ARG A 308 -19.98 4.76 10.96
C ARG A 308 -19.76 4.68 9.46
N THR A 309 -19.34 5.79 8.88
CA THR A 309 -19.01 5.88 7.46
C THR A 309 -17.51 6.13 7.31
N ILE A 310 -16.83 5.29 6.53
CA ILE A 310 -15.47 5.55 6.07
C ILE A 310 -15.57 6.20 4.69
N PHE A 311 -15.04 7.41 4.57
CA PHE A 311 -14.86 8.09 3.31
C PHE A 311 -13.38 8.03 2.90
N THR A 312 -13.10 7.45 1.75
CA THR A 312 -11.73 7.29 1.23
C THR A 312 -11.58 8.14 -0.02
N GLY A 313 -10.68 9.12 0.02
CA GLY A 313 -10.27 9.91 -1.14
C GLY A 313 -8.96 9.37 -1.73
N LEU A 314 -8.94 9.16 -3.04
CA LEU A 314 -7.77 8.81 -3.82
C LEU A 314 -7.43 9.98 -4.75
N PHE A 315 -6.18 10.40 -4.78
CA PHE A 315 -5.75 11.61 -5.47
C PHE A 315 -4.59 11.33 -6.39
N SER A 316 -4.72 11.75 -7.65
CA SER A 316 -3.57 11.86 -8.54
C SER A 316 -2.95 13.25 -8.38
N PRO A 317 -1.67 13.37 -7.99
CA PRO A 317 -0.96 14.63 -7.94
C PRO A 317 -0.49 15.09 -9.34
N ILE A 318 -0.78 14.33 -10.40
CA ILE A 318 -0.24 14.60 -11.74
C ILE A 318 -1.23 14.25 -12.85
N VAL A 319 -1.20 15.03 -13.92
CA VAL A 319 -1.84 14.70 -15.20
C VAL A 319 -0.79 14.80 -16.29
N TYR A 320 -0.60 13.71 -17.02
CA TYR A 320 0.24 13.66 -18.21
C TYR A 320 -0.57 13.91 -19.47
N TYR A 321 0.07 14.53 -20.45
CA TYR A 321 -0.50 14.81 -21.77
C TYR A 321 0.38 14.16 -22.84
N SER A 322 -0.23 13.71 -23.93
CA SER A 322 0.46 13.01 -25.03
C SER A 322 1.46 13.88 -25.81
N ASN A 323 1.56 15.17 -25.51
CA ASN A 323 2.54 16.11 -26.05
C ASN A 323 3.77 16.29 -25.14
N ASN A 324 4.03 15.36 -24.23
CA ASN A 324 5.12 15.41 -23.25
C ASN A 324 5.03 16.62 -22.29
N THR A 325 3.81 17.07 -22.01
CA THR A 325 3.54 18.02 -20.93
C THR A 325 3.01 17.27 -19.71
N ALA A 326 3.40 17.70 -18.51
CA ALA A 326 2.85 17.21 -17.25
C ALA A 326 2.37 18.36 -16.38
N LYS A 327 1.18 18.22 -15.80
CA LYS A 327 0.61 19.16 -14.83
C LYS A 327 0.66 18.52 -13.45
N ILE A 328 1.45 19.08 -12.55
CA ILE A 328 1.61 18.60 -11.17
C ILE A 328 0.80 19.49 -10.23
N PHE A 329 0.04 18.88 -9.32
CA PHE A 329 -0.68 19.54 -8.23
C PHE A 329 0.22 19.63 -7.00
N GLU A 330 0.93 20.76 -6.84
CA GLU A 330 1.94 20.98 -5.79
C GLU A 330 1.36 21.07 -4.38
N ARG A 331 0.07 21.40 -4.25
CA ARG A 331 -0.65 21.36 -2.97
C ARG A 331 -2.10 20.94 -3.20
N ILE A 332 -2.53 19.97 -2.41
CA ILE A 332 -3.86 19.40 -2.45
C ILE A 332 -4.54 19.69 -1.12
N ASN A 333 -5.62 20.47 -1.15
CA ASN A 333 -6.43 20.77 0.03
C ASN A 333 -7.79 20.08 -0.11
N ILE A 334 -8.14 19.28 0.88
CA ILE A 334 -9.34 18.48 0.93
C ILE A 334 -10.23 19.01 2.05
N SER A 335 -11.51 19.19 1.75
CA SER A 335 -12.53 19.53 2.74
C SER A 335 -13.73 18.62 2.56
N LEU A 336 -14.05 17.89 3.62
CA LEU A 336 -15.19 16.99 3.72
C LEU A 336 -16.22 17.61 4.67
N LYS A 337 -17.39 17.97 4.15
CA LYS A 337 -18.49 18.52 4.93
C LYS A 337 -19.52 17.46 5.22
N TYR A 338 -19.89 17.31 6.49
CA TYR A 338 -20.85 16.30 6.94
C TYR A 338 -21.65 16.81 8.12
N LYS A 339 -22.75 16.13 8.41
CA LYS A 339 -23.56 16.32 9.61
C LYS A 339 -23.47 15.07 10.46
N SER A 340 -23.25 15.23 11.76
CA SER A 340 -23.25 14.12 12.73
C SER A 340 -24.10 14.51 13.95
N PRO A 341 -24.73 13.55 14.66
CA PRO A 341 -25.35 13.81 15.95
C PRO A 341 -24.34 14.26 17.02
N LEU A 342 -23.11 13.74 16.98
CA LEU A 342 -22.06 13.97 17.96
C LEU A 342 -20.67 13.89 17.29
N GLU A 343 -19.77 14.81 17.63
CA GLU A 343 -18.41 14.83 17.09
C GLU A 343 -17.38 15.23 18.15
N ILE A 344 -16.17 14.69 18.02
CA ILE A 344 -14.99 15.10 18.77
C ILE A 344 -14.28 16.18 17.95
N LEU A 345 -14.29 17.42 18.46
CA LEU A 345 -13.62 18.54 17.81
C LEU A 345 -12.12 18.57 18.10
N GLU A 346 -11.73 18.16 19.31
CA GLU A 346 -10.33 18.21 19.75
C GLU A 346 -10.05 17.15 20.82
N ILE A 347 -8.88 16.52 20.72
CA ILE A 347 -8.28 15.72 21.79
C ILE A 347 -6.94 16.36 22.12
N SER A 348 -6.78 16.83 23.35
CA SER A 348 -5.52 17.41 23.80
C SER A 348 -4.98 16.67 25.03
N ALA A 349 -3.68 16.41 24.98
CA ALA A 349 -2.93 15.79 26.06
C ALA A 349 -1.56 16.47 26.14
N LYS A 350 -1.00 16.59 27.34
CA LYS A 350 0.40 16.98 27.53
C LYS A 350 1.31 15.76 27.39
N ASP A 351 2.61 16.00 27.22
CA ASP A 351 3.62 14.94 27.22
C ASP A 351 3.45 14.04 28.44
N ILE A 352 3.15 12.77 28.19
CA ILE A 352 2.91 11.79 29.24
C ILE A 352 4.25 11.33 29.80
N LYS A 353 4.56 11.72 31.04
CA LYS A 353 5.75 11.25 31.74
C LYS A 353 5.49 9.93 32.45
N GLN A 354 6.50 9.07 32.45
CA GLN A 354 6.41 7.78 33.11
C GLN A 354 6.15 7.95 34.62
N GLY A 355 5.06 7.34 35.11
CA GLY A 355 4.68 7.35 36.52
C GLY A 355 3.88 8.58 36.98
N GLU A 356 3.60 9.54 36.09
CA GLU A 356 2.76 10.71 36.40
C GLU A 356 1.32 10.50 35.89
N SER A 357 0.35 11.02 36.63
CA SER A 357 -1.05 11.05 36.19
C SER A 357 -1.26 12.25 35.27
N GLU A 358 -1.65 12.00 34.03
CA GLU A 358 -1.97 13.05 33.07
C GLU A 358 -3.47 13.17 32.82
N LYS A 359 -3.88 14.38 32.43
CA LYS A 359 -5.25 14.69 32.03
C LYS A 359 -5.32 14.76 30.50
N ILE A 360 -6.28 14.03 29.95
CA ILE A 360 -6.66 14.13 28.53
C ILE A 360 -7.96 14.93 28.48
N ASP A 361 -7.92 16.03 27.74
CA ASP A 361 -9.05 16.91 27.52
C ASP A 361 -9.69 16.59 26.17
N LEU A 362 -11.00 16.32 26.19
CA LEU A 362 -11.81 16.00 25.02
C LEU A 362 -12.82 17.13 24.82
N ASN A 363 -12.80 17.74 23.64
CA ASN A 363 -13.80 18.72 23.22
C ASN A 363 -14.82 18.04 22.31
N LEU A 364 -16.08 18.06 22.72
CA LEU A 364 -17.19 17.40 22.02
C LEU A 364 -18.18 18.46 21.56
N PHE A 365 -18.88 18.19 20.46
CA PHE A 365 -20.00 19.01 20.04
C PHE A 365 -21.20 18.13 19.68
N SER A 366 -22.37 18.52 20.19
CA SER A 366 -23.61 17.77 20.01
C SER A 366 -24.66 18.53 19.22
N ASN A 367 -25.12 17.90 18.14
CA ASN A 367 -26.29 18.33 17.36
C ASN A 367 -27.60 17.68 17.86
N LEU A 368 -27.59 17.01 19.01
CA LEU A 368 -28.77 16.38 19.57
C LEU A 368 -29.78 17.43 20.05
N ASN A 369 -31.07 17.16 19.86
CA ASN A 369 -32.14 18.07 20.28
C ASN A 369 -32.46 18.00 21.79
N GLN A 370 -31.84 17.07 22.52
CA GLN A 370 -32.11 16.80 23.94
C GLN A 370 -30.81 16.38 24.63
N ASN A 371 -30.75 16.62 25.94
CA ASN A 371 -29.65 16.12 26.76
C ASN A 371 -29.60 14.59 26.70
N LYS A 372 -28.40 14.03 26.51
CA LYS A 372 -28.17 12.59 26.59
C LYS A 372 -27.03 12.30 27.54
N GLU A 373 -27.19 11.25 28.33
CA GLU A 373 -26.07 10.65 29.04
C GLU A 373 -25.23 9.86 28.03
N ALA A 374 -23.94 10.17 27.96
CA ALA A 374 -22.98 9.47 27.11
C ALA A 374 -21.93 8.80 27.99
N GLU A 375 -21.51 7.62 27.57
CA GLU A 375 -20.34 6.94 28.13
C GLU A 375 -19.15 7.19 27.20
N ILE A 376 -18.16 7.91 27.72
CA ILE A 376 -16.91 8.21 27.04
C ILE A 376 -15.91 7.13 27.46
N ILE A 377 -15.48 6.33 26.49
CA ILE A 377 -14.48 5.28 26.69
C ILE A 377 -13.20 5.72 26.00
N LEU A 378 -12.15 5.90 26.79
CA LEU A 378 -10.80 6.14 26.31
C LEU A 378 -9.99 4.86 26.45
N LYS A 379 -9.51 4.33 25.34
CA LYS A 379 -8.57 3.21 25.30
C LYS A 379 -7.18 3.71 24.91
N ILE A 380 -6.21 3.51 25.80
CA ILE A 380 -4.80 3.77 25.56
C ILE A 380 -4.11 2.42 25.39
N GLN A 381 -3.51 2.18 24.24
CA GLN A 381 -2.85 0.93 23.92
C GLN A 381 -1.41 1.17 23.45
N THR A 382 -0.48 0.40 24.01
CA THR A 382 0.90 0.21 23.53
C THR A 382 1.19 -1.29 23.39
N ASP A 383 2.35 -1.67 22.87
CA ASP A 383 2.71 -3.06 22.55
C ASP A 383 2.67 -4.02 23.76
N GLY A 384 2.71 -3.51 24.99
CA GLY A 384 2.66 -4.31 26.21
C GLY A 384 1.64 -3.83 27.26
N PHE A 385 0.82 -2.84 26.94
CA PHE A 385 -0.07 -2.21 27.92
C PHE A 385 -1.39 -1.76 27.28
N GLU A 386 -2.49 -2.16 27.89
CA GLU A 386 -3.83 -1.66 27.56
C GLU A 386 -4.45 -1.07 28.81
N ASN A 387 -4.92 0.17 28.71
CA ASN A 387 -5.70 0.82 29.76
C ASN A 387 -6.99 1.39 29.17
N ILE A 388 -8.10 1.10 29.84
CA ILE A 388 -9.43 1.55 29.46
C ILE A 388 -9.96 2.40 30.60
N SER A 389 -10.30 3.65 30.29
CA SER A 389 -10.97 4.57 31.20
C SER A 389 -12.37 4.85 30.65
N ALA A 390 -13.40 4.63 31.46
CA ALA A 390 -14.78 4.94 31.12
C ALA A 390 -15.31 6.04 32.04
N ARG A 391 -15.95 7.06 31.47
CA ARG A 391 -16.62 8.13 32.21
C ARG A 391 -17.99 8.40 31.63
N LYS A 392 -18.96 8.64 32.51
CA LYS A 392 -20.26 9.14 32.11
C LYS A 392 -20.25 10.66 32.09
N ALA A 393 -20.81 11.24 31.04
CA ALA A 393 -20.97 12.67 30.87
C ALA A 393 -22.37 12.99 30.35
N GLU A 394 -22.98 14.07 30.84
CA GLU A 394 -24.19 14.60 30.24
C GLU A 394 -23.80 15.51 29.06
N ILE A 395 -24.24 15.15 27.86
CA ILE A 395 -24.01 15.93 26.65
C ILE A 395 -25.25 16.81 26.40
N LYS A 396 -25.02 18.12 26.28
CA LYS A 396 -26.08 19.12 26.05
C LYS A 396 -26.13 19.52 24.58
N PRO A 397 -27.30 19.89 24.04
CA PRO A 397 -27.42 20.46 22.69
C PRO A 397 -26.51 21.69 22.51
N GLY A 398 -25.71 21.70 21.44
CA GLY A 398 -24.85 22.82 21.04
C GLY A 398 -23.66 23.11 21.96
N GLY A 399 -23.26 22.16 22.81
CA GLY A 399 -22.10 22.30 23.68
C GLY A 399 -21.36 21.00 23.91
#